data_AF-A0A7W7C557-F1
#
_entry.id   AF-A0A7W7C557-F1
#
_cell.length_a   1.000
_cell.length_b   1.000
_cell.length_c   1.000
_cell.angle_alpha   90.00
_cell.angle_beta   90.00
_cell.angle_gamma   90.00
#
_symmetry.space_group_name_H-M   'P 1'
#
loop_
_entity.id
_entity.type
_entity.pdbx_description
1 polymer ?
#
loop_
_entity_poly.entity_id
_entity_poly.type
_entity_poly.pdbx_seq_one_letter_code
_entity_poly.pdbx_strand_id
1 'polypeptide(L)'
;MTEHIRVEPDRLRHAAREFFAGADAAADGAALLDHLRLDPALLGEVDGAGEFAAALTRFGAAHGTDLRHGSAWFADAAQALTGNADGYAEGETEARRLLGGTR
;
A
#
# COMPACT_ATOMS: atom_id res chain seq x y z
N MET A 1 -25.60 -20.11 -16.86
CA MET A 1 -25.14 -20.54 -15.53
C MET A 1 -24.09 -19.56 -15.08
N THR A 2 -24.48 -18.60 -14.23
CA THR A 2 -23.53 -17.64 -13.67
C THR A 2 -22.63 -18.42 -12.71
N GLU A 3 -21.36 -18.56 -13.06
CA GLU A 3 -20.37 -19.15 -12.20
C GLU A 3 -20.33 -18.31 -10.92
N HIS A 4 -20.89 -18.83 -9.83
CA HIS A 4 -20.79 -18.18 -8.53
C HIS A 4 -19.31 -18.22 -8.15
N ILE A 5 -18.59 -17.14 -8.42
CA ILE A 5 -17.23 -16.93 -7.91
C ILE A 5 -17.37 -16.96 -6.39
N ARG A 6 -17.09 -18.12 -5.80
CA ARG A 6 -17.12 -18.32 -4.36
C ARG A 6 -15.81 -17.78 -3.83
N VAL A 7 -15.79 -16.49 -3.50
CA VAL A 7 -14.61 -15.85 -2.94
C VAL A 7 -14.44 -16.34 -1.49
N GLU A 8 -13.31 -16.98 -1.21
CA GLU A 8 -12.97 -17.45 0.14
C GLU A 8 -12.48 -16.27 1.00
N PRO A 9 -13.13 -15.96 2.14
CA PRO A 9 -12.73 -14.85 3.00
C PRO A 9 -11.25 -14.87 3.39
N ASP A 10 -10.69 -16.07 3.62
CA ASP A 10 -9.28 -16.21 4.03
C ASP A 10 -8.31 -15.83 2.93
N ARG A 11 -8.66 -16.03 1.65
CA ARG A 11 -7.85 -15.54 0.52
C ARG A 11 -7.87 -14.03 0.44
N LEU A 12 -9.01 -13.40 0.67
CA LEU A 12 -9.12 -11.95 0.73
C LEU A 12 -8.29 -11.37 1.88
N ARG A 13 -8.37 -11.97 3.08
CA ARG A 13 -7.54 -11.57 4.23
C ARG A 13 -6.06 -11.76 3.97
N HIS A 14 -5.68 -12.84 3.28
CA HIS A 14 -4.29 -13.04 2.89
C HIS A 14 -3.82 -11.96 1.92
N ALA A 15 -4.57 -11.70 0.86
CA ALA A 15 -4.27 -10.62 -0.08
C ALA A 15 -4.19 -9.26 0.63
N ALA A 16 -5.13 -8.96 1.54
CA ALA A 16 -5.12 -7.73 2.33
C ALA A 16 -3.80 -7.54 3.11
N ARG A 17 -3.26 -8.61 3.71
CA ARG A 17 -1.96 -8.56 4.41
C ARG A 17 -0.82 -8.22 3.46
N GLU A 18 -0.78 -8.81 2.27
CA GLU A 18 0.24 -8.49 1.25
C GLU A 18 0.13 -7.04 0.79
N PHE A 19 -1.09 -6.52 0.62
CA PHE A 19 -1.31 -5.12 0.29
C PHE A 19 -0.89 -4.17 1.42
N PHE A 20 -1.16 -4.49 2.68
CA PHE A 20 -0.63 -3.71 3.81
C PHE A 20 0.90 -3.72 3.85
N ALA A 21 1.53 -4.89 3.65
CA ALA A 21 2.98 -4.98 3.58
C ALA A 21 3.56 -4.14 2.43
N GLY A 22 2.89 -4.11 1.27
CA GLY A 22 3.24 -3.22 0.16
C GLY A 22 3.07 -1.74 0.50
N ALA A 23 2.03 -1.39 1.26
CA ALA A 23 1.82 -0.02 1.73
C ALA A 23 2.96 0.45 2.65
N ASP A 24 3.35 -0.41 3.60
CA ASP A 24 4.46 -0.14 4.53
C ASP A 24 5.78 0.01 3.75
N ALA A 25 6.07 -0.92 2.82
CA ALA A 25 7.28 -0.86 2.01
C ALA A 25 7.37 0.43 1.15
N ALA A 26 6.23 0.89 0.61
CA ALA A 26 6.18 2.15 -0.13
C ALA A 26 6.40 3.37 0.79
N ALA A 27 5.82 3.36 1.98
CA ALA A 27 6.05 4.42 2.97
C ALA A 27 7.51 4.49 3.43
N ASP A 28 8.12 3.34 3.72
CA ASP A 28 9.54 3.22 4.08
C ASP A 28 10.44 3.72 2.94
N GLY A 29 10.13 3.35 1.70
CA GLY A 29 10.82 3.87 0.52
C GLY A 29 10.76 5.39 0.41
N ALA A 30 9.60 5.99 0.69
CA ALA A 30 9.47 7.46 0.71
C ALA A 30 10.33 8.10 1.80
N ALA A 31 10.39 7.51 2.99
CA ALA A 31 11.22 7.99 4.10
C ALA A 31 12.72 7.91 3.75
N LEU A 32 13.16 6.85 3.07
CA LEU A 32 14.54 6.75 2.56
C LEU A 32 14.87 7.87 1.57
N LEU A 33 13.93 8.28 0.73
CA LEU A 33 14.11 9.41 -0.19
C LEU A 33 14.18 10.76 0.53
N ASP A 34 13.52 10.94 1.67
CA ASP A 34 13.65 12.16 2.47
C ASP A 34 15.07 12.33 3.05
N HIS A 35 15.83 11.23 3.15
CA HIS A 35 17.24 11.24 3.56
C HIS A 35 18.22 11.53 2.41
N LEU A 36 17.77 11.55 1.14
CA LEU A 36 18.59 11.93 -0.01
C LEU A 36 18.80 13.45 -0.06
N ARG A 37 19.58 13.95 0.89
CA ARG A 37 20.03 15.34 0.95
C ARG A 37 21.55 15.36 0.85
N LEU A 38 22.03 16.16 -0.10
CA LEU A 38 23.44 16.37 -0.33
C LEU A 38 23.76 17.83 -0.09
N ASP A 39 24.70 18.10 0.81
CA ASP A 39 25.25 19.43 0.98
C ASP A 39 26.29 19.67 -0.15
N PRO A 40 26.07 20.66 -1.05
CA PRO A 40 27.02 20.98 -2.11
C PRO A 40 28.45 21.24 -1.59
N ALA A 41 28.58 21.76 -0.36
CA ALA A 41 29.89 22.06 0.23
C ALA A 41 30.73 20.79 0.46
N LEU A 42 30.10 19.63 0.65
CA LEU A 42 30.78 18.35 0.81
C LEU A 42 31.40 17.83 -0.49
N LEU A 43 31.04 18.41 -1.65
CA LEU A 43 31.56 18.02 -2.96
C LEU A 43 32.88 18.73 -3.32
N GLY A 44 33.34 19.71 -2.54
CA GLY A 44 34.68 20.28 -2.69
C GLY A 44 34.87 21.23 -3.88
N GLU A 45 34.04 22.27 -3.99
CA GLU A 45 34.14 23.35 -5.01
C GLU A 45 34.05 22.85 -6.46
N VAL A 46 33.37 21.73 -6.71
CA VAL A 46 33.14 21.24 -8.07
C VAL A 46 32.09 22.09 -8.76
N ASP A 47 32.41 22.57 -9.96
CA ASP A 47 31.45 23.25 -10.84
C ASP A 47 30.21 22.36 -11.04
N GLY A 48 29.02 22.91 -10.72
CA GLY A 48 27.75 22.18 -10.81
C GLY A 48 27.35 21.40 -9.55
N ALA A 49 28.14 21.41 -8.47
CA ALA A 49 27.77 20.78 -7.19
C ALA A 49 26.40 21.22 -6.67
N GLY A 50 26.10 22.52 -6.76
CA GLY A 50 24.80 23.08 -6.36
C GLY A 50 23.65 22.60 -7.26
N GLU A 51 23.89 22.49 -8.57
CA GLU A 51 22.89 21.99 -9.52
C GLU A 51 22.57 20.52 -9.27
N PHE A 52 23.60 19.70 -9.03
CA PHE A 52 23.44 18.28 -8.72
C PHE A 52 22.68 18.08 -7.40
N ALA A 53 23.05 18.78 -6.33
CA ALA A 53 22.33 18.71 -5.05
C ALA A 53 20.86 19.14 -5.19
N ALA A 54 20.59 20.18 -5.98
CA ALA A 54 19.23 20.62 -6.27
C ALA A 54 18.44 19.62 -7.12
N ALA A 55 19.10 18.93 -8.07
CA ALA A 55 18.49 17.86 -8.85
C ALA A 55 18.14 16.66 -7.96
N LEU A 56 19.05 16.27 -7.06
CA LEU A 56 18.82 15.18 -6.11
C LEU A 56 17.66 15.48 -5.16
N THR A 57 17.59 16.71 -4.65
CA THR A 57 16.49 17.18 -3.79
C THR A 57 15.15 17.11 -4.54
N ARG A 58 15.10 17.55 -5.80
CA ARG A 58 13.90 17.48 -6.64
C ARG A 58 13.49 16.04 -6.92
N PHE A 59 14.45 15.17 -7.22
CA PHE A 59 14.23 13.75 -7.45
C PHE A 59 13.62 13.08 -6.21
N GLY A 60 14.24 13.25 -5.04
CA GLY A 60 13.75 12.68 -3.78
C GLY A 60 12.34 13.17 -3.43
N ALA A 61 12.08 14.47 -3.60
CA ALA A 61 10.77 15.05 -3.33
C ALA A 61 9.65 14.51 -4.26
N ALA A 62 9.94 14.40 -5.56
CA ALA A 62 8.97 13.91 -6.54
C ALA A 62 8.63 12.43 -6.28
N HIS A 63 9.65 11.57 -6.26
CA HIS A 63 9.43 10.14 -6.09
C HIS A 63 8.99 9.77 -4.67
N GLY A 64 9.40 10.52 -3.65
CA GLY A 64 8.89 10.35 -2.30
C GLY A 64 7.40 10.64 -2.21
N THR A 65 6.91 11.61 -2.98
CA THR A 65 5.48 11.90 -3.08
C THR A 65 4.72 10.79 -3.79
N ASP A 66 5.25 10.29 -4.90
CA ASP A 66 4.65 9.16 -5.62
C ASP A 66 4.57 7.91 -4.73
N LEU A 67 5.62 7.61 -3.96
CA LEU A 67 5.64 6.48 -3.03
C LEU A 67 4.63 6.64 -1.89
N ARG A 68 4.46 7.85 -1.34
CA ARG A 68 3.40 8.13 -0.34
C ARG A 68 2.00 7.92 -0.91
N HIS A 69 1.76 8.33 -2.15
CA HIS A 69 0.48 8.05 -2.81
C HIS A 69 0.29 6.54 -3.05
N GLY A 70 1.32 5.84 -3.51
CA GLY A 70 1.28 4.38 -3.69
C GLY A 70 1.00 3.64 -2.37
N SER A 71 1.62 4.08 -1.27
CA SER A 71 1.35 3.57 0.06
C SER A 71 -0.14 3.70 0.45
N ALA A 72 -0.71 4.89 0.26
CA ALA A 72 -2.13 5.13 0.52
C ALA A 72 -3.04 4.24 -0.35
N TRP A 73 -2.75 4.10 -1.64
CA TRP A 73 -3.54 3.23 -2.54
C TRP A 73 -3.49 1.76 -2.13
N PHE A 74 -2.31 1.27 -1.73
CA PHE A 74 -2.18 -0.10 -1.23
C PHE A 74 -2.95 -0.32 0.08
N ALA A 75 -2.90 0.65 1.01
CA ALA A 75 -3.64 0.59 2.25
C ALA A 75 -5.16 0.60 2.01
N ASP A 76 -5.66 1.46 1.11
CA ASP A 76 -7.08 1.51 0.74
C ASP A 76 -7.55 0.18 0.13
N ALA A 77 -6.74 -0.41 -0.76
CA ALA A 77 -7.03 -1.72 -1.34
C ALA A 77 -7.06 -2.82 -0.25
N ALA A 78 -6.12 -2.81 0.70
CA ALA A 78 -6.11 -3.75 1.81
C ALA A 78 -7.34 -3.64 2.72
N GLN A 79 -7.78 -2.41 3.00
CA GLN A 79 -9.00 -2.13 3.76
C GLN A 79 -10.24 -2.66 3.02
N ALA A 80 -10.35 -2.41 1.71
CA ALA A 80 -11.46 -2.92 0.91
C ALA A 80 -11.51 -4.46 0.88
N LEU A 81 -10.34 -5.12 0.76
CA LEU A 81 -10.25 -6.58 0.80
C LEU A 81 -10.68 -7.15 2.16
N THR A 82 -10.26 -6.50 3.27
CA THR A 82 -10.69 -6.86 4.63
C THR A 82 -12.20 -6.72 4.78
N GLY A 83 -12.76 -5.56 4.40
CA GLY A 83 -14.20 -5.32 4.47
C GLY A 83 -15.02 -6.32 3.65
N ASN A 84 -14.55 -6.68 2.46
CA ASN A 84 -15.19 -7.72 1.65
C ASN A 84 -15.13 -9.10 2.33
N ALA A 85 -13.98 -9.47 2.92
CA ALA A 85 -13.83 -10.73 3.63
C ALA A 85 -14.81 -10.86 4.80
N ASP A 86 -14.99 -9.78 5.54
CA ASP A 86 -15.89 -9.74 6.68
C ASP A 86 -17.35 -9.80 6.23
N GLY A 87 -17.73 -9.04 5.18
CA GLY A 87 -19.06 -9.13 4.58
C GLY A 87 -19.42 -10.53 4.08
N TYR A 88 -18.47 -11.25 3.45
CA TYR A 88 -18.70 -12.64 3.06
C TYR A 88 -18.87 -13.59 4.25
N ALA A 89 -18.06 -13.43 5.30
CA ALA A 89 -18.13 -14.27 6.49
C ALA A 89 -19.43 -14.06 7.28
N GLU A 90 -19.89 -12.81 7.39
CA GLU A 90 -21.17 -12.45 7.99
C GLU A 90 -22.34 -13.02 7.18
N GLY A 91 -22.31 -12.86 5.85
CA GLY A 91 -23.32 -13.42 4.96
C GLY A 91 -23.42 -14.94 5.04
N GLU A 92 -22.29 -15.65 5.12
CA GLU A 92 -22.27 -17.10 5.31
C GLU A 92 -22.84 -17.50 6.68
N THR A 93 -22.50 -16.75 7.72
CA THR A 93 -22.99 -16.99 9.09
C THR A 93 -24.50 -16.80 9.17
N GLU A 94 -25.03 -15.74 8.58
CA GLU A 94 -26.47 -15.46 8.54
C GLU A 94 -27.22 -16.50 7.68
N ALA A 95 -26.67 -16.86 6.52
CA ALA A 95 -27.24 -17.93 5.69
C ALA A 95 -27.28 -19.27 6.46
N ARG A 96 -26.21 -19.61 7.19
CA ARG A 96 -26.17 -20.81 8.04
C ARG A 96 -27.20 -20.74 9.18
N ARG A 97 -27.42 -19.56 9.79
CA ARG A 97 -28.46 -19.36 10.81
C ARG A 97 -29.86 -19.58 10.24
N LEU A 98 -30.16 -18.98 9.09
CA LEU A 98 -31.47 -19.07 8.43
C LEU A 98 -31.76 -20.48 7.91
N LEU A 99 -30.76 -21.17 7.36
CA LEU A 99 -30.91 -22.53 6.81
C LEU A 99 -30.82 -23.62 7.90
N GLY A 100 -30.01 -23.38 8.94
CA GLY A 100 -29.81 -24.29 10.07
C GLY A 100 -30.90 -24.22 11.15
N GLY A 101 -31.69 -23.14 11.19
CA GLY A 101 -32.84 -22.99 12.10
C GLY A 101 -34.10 -23.78 11.70
N THR A 102 -34.02 -24.66 10.69
CA THR A 102 -35.15 -25.41 10.14
C THR A 102 -35.23 -26.88 10.61
N ARG A 103 -34.58 -27.25 11.72
CA ARG A 103 -34.81 -28.54 12.39
C ARG A 103 -34.81 -28.40 13.90
#